data_AF-A0A967URM1-F1
#
_entry.id   AF-A0A967URM1-F1
#
_cell.length_a   1.000
_cell.length_b   1.000
_cell.length_c   1.000
_cell.angle_alpha   90.00
_cell.angle_beta   90.00
_cell.angle_gamma   90.00
#
_symmetry.space_group_name_H-M   'P 1'
#
loop_
_entity.id
_entity.type
_entity.pdbx_description
1 polymer ?
#
loop_
_entity_poly.entity_id
_entity_poly.type
_entity_poly.pdbx_seq_one_letter_code
_entity_poly.pdbx_strand_id
1 'polypeptide(L)' 'MTLDEIKIGGLGSSRRRVEDDRFIRGKGNYVDDIVLPGMLHMEILRSPVAHARIKSIDTSKAWDIPGVRLVLTGEMMAAR' A
#
# COMPACT_ATOMS: atom_id res chain seq x y z
N MET A 1 18.93 -47.63 11.14
CA MET A 1 18.49 -46.22 11.19
C MET A 1 16.98 -46.27 11.13
N THR A 2 16.34 -46.36 12.29
CA THR A 2 14.89 -46.51 12.41
C THR A 2 14.22 -45.23 11.92
N LEU A 3 13.12 -45.38 11.19
CA LEU A 3 12.24 -44.31 10.73
C LEU A 3 11.46 -43.72 11.92
N ASP A 4 12.15 -43.42 13.02
CA ASP A 4 11.57 -42.86 14.23
C ASP A 4 11.28 -41.38 13.99
N GLU A 5 9.99 -41.15 13.72
CA GLU A 5 9.26 -39.90 13.81
C GLU A 5 9.73 -38.75 12.89
N ILE A 6 9.42 -38.84 11.59
CA ILE A 6 9.08 -37.62 10.85
C ILE A 6 7.79 -37.08 11.49
N LYS A 7 7.92 -36.21 12.50
CA LYS A 7 6.78 -35.44 13.03
C LYS A 7 6.33 -34.48 11.95
N ILE A 8 5.40 -34.95 11.12
CA ILE A 8 4.75 -34.22 10.02
C ILE A 8 4.18 -32.89 10.49
N GLY A 9 3.87 -32.78 11.79
CA GLY A 9 3.27 -31.63 12.48
C GLY A 9 2.09 -31.07 11.70
N GLY A 10 1.18 -31.97 11.37
CA GLY A 10 -0.09 -31.62 10.76
C GLY A 10 -1.09 -31.13 11.80
N LEU A 11 -2.36 -31.41 11.51
CA LEU A 11 -3.50 -31.02 12.32
C LEU A 11 -3.33 -31.47 13.80
N GLY A 12 -3.62 -30.56 14.73
CA GLY A 12 -3.56 -30.82 16.18
C GLY A 12 -2.19 -30.64 16.83
N SER A 13 -1.14 -30.32 16.07
CA SER A 13 0.19 -30.05 16.62
C SER A 13 0.42 -28.57 16.94
N SER A 14 1.01 -28.26 18.11
CA SER A 14 1.43 -26.91 18.50
C SER A 14 2.74 -26.50 17.81
N ARG A 15 2.69 -26.32 16.49
CA ARG A 15 3.85 -25.87 15.71
C ARG A 15 4.14 -24.39 15.87
N ARG A 16 5.42 -24.05 15.78
CA ARG A 16 5.84 -22.66 15.58
C ARG A 16 5.42 -22.19 14.19
N ARG A 17 5.13 -20.90 14.07
CA ARG A 17 4.73 -20.27 12.81
C ARG A 17 5.92 -20.21 11.85
N VAL A 18 5.65 -20.43 10.57
CA VAL A 18 6.69 -20.44 9.52
C VAL A 18 7.14 -19.00 9.20
N GLU A 19 6.21 -18.06 9.30
CA GLU A 19 6.37 -16.67 8.95
C GLU A 19 7.13 -15.83 9.99
N ASP A 20 7.25 -16.29 11.24
CA ASP A 20 7.88 -15.54 12.32
C ASP A 20 9.32 -15.14 11.96
N ASP A 21 10.05 -16.03 11.29
CA ASP A 21 11.44 -15.86 10.86
C ASP A 21 11.68 -14.53 10.13
N ARG A 22 10.84 -14.22 9.14
CA ARG A 22 10.96 -12.99 8.36
C ARG A 22 10.45 -11.77 9.12
N PHE A 23 9.39 -11.93 9.93
CA PHE A 23 8.77 -10.79 10.60
C PHE A 23 9.60 -10.28 11.77
N ILE A 24 10.15 -11.16 12.61
CA ILE A 24 10.94 -10.75 13.78
C ILE A 24 12.31 -10.16 13.41
N ARG A 25 12.74 -10.33 12.16
CA ARG A 25 14.02 -9.81 11.63
C ARG A 25 13.86 -8.57 10.77
N GLY A 26 12.66 -8.00 10.64
CA GLY A 26 12.41 -6.89 9.72
C GLY A 26 12.62 -7.26 8.25
N LYS A 27 12.43 -8.55 7.91
CA LYS A 27 12.44 -9.07 6.53
C LYS A 27 11.02 -9.38 6.03
N GLY A 28 10.01 -8.83 6.71
CA GLY A 28 8.68 -8.68 6.13
C GLY A 28 8.76 -7.82 4.86
N ASN A 29 7.79 -8.00 3.97
CA ASN A 29 7.65 -7.17 2.79
C ASN A 29 6.17 -6.80 2.65
N TYR A 30 5.82 -5.66 3.23
CA TYR A 30 4.51 -5.03 3.14
C TYR A 30 4.45 -4.11 1.92
N VAL A 31 3.26 -3.59 1.61
CA VAL A 31 3.04 -2.77 0.41
C VAL A 31 3.95 -1.54 0.38
N ASP A 32 4.17 -0.90 1.53
CA ASP A 32 5.00 0.32 1.64
C ASP A 32 6.52 0.02 1.65
N ASP A 33 6.91 -1.24 1.79
CA ASP A 33 8.32 -1.66 1.70
C ASP A 33 8.78 -1.83 0.24
N ILE A 34 7.84 -1.83 -0.71
CA ILE A 34 8.11 -2.05 -2.12
C ILE A 34 8.73 -0.81 -2.74
N VAL A 35 9.85 -0.98 -3.45
CA VAL A 35 10.50 0.06 -4.25
C VAL A 35 10.61 -0.40 -5.70
N LEU A 36 10.01 0.37 -6.63
CA LEU A 36 10.07 0.11 -8.06
C LEU A 36 10.86 1.20 -8.80
N PRO A 37 11.56 0.87 -9.89
CA PRO A 37 12.19 1.88 -10.74
C PRO A 37 11.14 2.87 -11.27
N GLY A 38 11.35 4.17 -11.03
CA GLY A 38 10.43 5.22 -11.48
C GLY A 38 9.13 5.34 -10.69
N MET A 39 9.04 4.74 -9.49
CA MET A 39 7.87 4.85 -8.61
C MET A 39 7.50 6.31 -8.32
N LEU A 40 6.22 6.64 -8.52
CA LEU A 40 5.64 7.92 -8.13
C LEU A 40 4.86 7.74 -6.82
N HIS A 41 4.75 8.82 -6.06
CA HIS A 41 3.89 8.88 -4.87
C HIS A 41 2.61 9.65 -5.20
N MET A 42 1.53 9.30 -4.51
CA MET A 42 0.24 9.99 -4.63
C MET A 42 -0.25 10.45 -3.27
N GLU A 43 -0.98 11.56 -3.27
CA GLU A 43 -1.68 12.08 -2.11
C GLU A 43 -3.10 12.49 -2.50
N ILE A 44 -4.03 12.38 -1.55
CA ILE A 44 -5.45 12.66 -1.76
C ILE A 44 -5.84 13.88 -0.92
N LEU A 45 -6.20 14.98 -1.60
CA LEU A 45 -6.87 16.11 -0.96
C LEU A 45 -8.31 15.71 -0.62
N ARG A 46 -8.69 15.81 0.66
CA ARG A 46 -10.01 15.41 1.16
C ARG A 46 -10.89 16.62 1.44
N SER A 47 -12.20 16.40 1.47
CA SER A 47 -13.17 17.43 1.85
C SER A 47 -12.94 17.88 3.30
N PRO A 48 -12.89 19.19 3.58
CA PRO A 48 -12.84 19.71 4.95
C PRO A 48 -14.22 19.73 5.62
N VAL A 49 -15.29 19.41 4.89
CA VAL A 49 -16.68 19.47 5.36
C VAL A 49 -17.42 18.17 5.05
N ALA A 50 -18.41 17.84 5.88
CA ALA A 50 -19.19 16.61 5.74
C ALA A 50 -20.07 16.57 4.48
N HIS A 51 -20.63 17.72 4.07
CA HIS A 51 -21.50 17.80 2.89
C HIS A 51 -21.46 19.19 2.25
N ALA A 52 -21.11 19.25 0.97
CA ALA A 52 -21.11 20.48 0.18
C ALA A 52 -21.13 20.15 -1.33
N ARG A 53 -21.51 21.14 -2.15
CA ARG A 53 -21.25 21.12 -3.60
C ARG A 53 -19.87 21.70 -3.89
N ILE A 54 -19.08 21.01 -4.72
CA ILE A 54 -17.83 21.53 -5.25
C ILE A 54 -18.17 22.61 -6.29
N LYS A 55 -17.86 23.87 -6.00
CA LYS A 55 -18.07 24.98 -6.95
C LYS A 55 -16.98 25.03 -8.02
N SER A 56 -15.73 24.86 -7.60
CA SER A 56 -14.55 24.86 -8.46
C SER A 56 -13.38 24.20 -7.75
N ILE A 57 -12.39 23.73 -8.53
CA ILE A 57 -11.09 23.25 -8.06
C ILE A 57 -10.03 23.94 -8.92
N ASP A 58 -9.17 24.74 -8.29
CA ASP A 58 -8.01 25.34 -8.96
C ASP A 58 -6.78 24.44 -8.73
N THR A 59 -6.21 23.92 -9.82
CA THR A 59 -5.06 23.01 -9.79
C THR A 59 -3.75 23.70 -10.17
N SER A 60 -3.77 24.98 -10.56
CA SER A 60 -2.61 25.71 -11.10
C SER A 60 -1.40 25.66 -10.18
N LYS A 61 -1.59 26.01 -8.90
CA LYS A 61 -0.52 26.01 -7.90
C LYS A 61 0.09 24.63 -7.66
N ALA A 62 -0.71 23.57 -7.76
CA ALA A 62 -0.20 22.21 -7.60
C ALA A 62 0.65 21.79 -8.81
N TRP A 63 0.25 22.20 -10.02
CA TRP A 63 1.02 21.97 -11.24
C TRP A 63 2.37 22.70 -11.25
N ASP A 64 2.44 23.88 -10.65
CA ASP A 64 3.67 24.68 -10.60
C ASP A 64 4.73 24.12 -9.64
N ILE A 65 4.39 23.12 -8.81
CA ILE A 65 5.34 22.51 -7.88
C ILE A 65 6.30 21.58 -8.64
N PRO A 66 7.62 21.81 -8.58
CA PRO A 66 8.60 20.93 -9.22
C PRO A 66 8.47 19.48 -8.74
N GLY A 67 8.34 18.56 -9.69
CA GLY A 67 8.23 17.13 -9.40
C GLY A 67 6.80 16.58 -9.45
N VAL A 68 5.76 17.43 -9.42
CA VAL A 68 4.40 16.99 -9.68
C VAL A 68 4.28 16.47 -11.11
N ARG A 69 3.70 15.27 -11.27
CA ARG A 69 3.52 14.60 -12.56
C ARG A 69 2.08 14.60 -13.04
N LEU A 70 1.12 14.72 -12.12
CA LEU A 70 -0.30 14.71 -12.41
C LEU A 70 -1.08 15.35 -11.25
N VAL A 71 -2.04 16.21 -11.57
CA VAL A 71 -3.08 16.65 -10.64
C VAL A 71 -4.42 16.21 -11.23
N LEU A 72 -5.08 15.24 -10.58
CA LEU A 72 -6.28 14.61 -11.09
C LEU A 72 -7.52 15.06 -10.31
N THR A 73 -8.54 15.56 -11.03
CA THR A 73 -9.83 15.95 -10.45
C THR A 73 -10.93 14.94 -10.80
N GLY A 74 -12.04 14.99 -10.06
CA GLY A 74 -13.21 14.15 -10.37
C GLY A 74 -13.79 14.40 -11.76
N GLU A 75 -13.74 15.65 -12.23
CA GLU A 75 -14.18 16.03 -13.59
C GLU A 75 -13.35 15.32 -14.67
N MET A 76 -12.01 15.30 -14.50
CA MET A 76 -11.11 14.61 -15.43
C MET A 76 -11.34 13.09 -15.45
N MET A 77 -11.68 12.49 -14.30
CA MET A 77 -12.00 11.06 -14.21
C MET A 77 -13.36 10.71 -14.81
N ALA A 78 -14.36 11.58 -14.64
CA ALA A 78 -15.73 11.33 -15.11
C ALA A 78 -15.89 11.47 -16.63
N ALA A 79 -15.00 12.20 -17.29
CA ALA A 79 -14.99 12.39 -18.74
C ALA A 79 -14.44 11.19 -19.53
N ARG A 80 -14.28 10.02 -18.89
CA ARG A 80 -13.66 8.82 -19.45
C ARG A 80 -14.64 7.67 -19.61
#